data_AF-W4VC70-F1
#
_entry.id   AF-W4VC70-F1
#
_cell.length_a   1.000
_cell.length_b   1.000
_cell.length_c   1.000
_cell.angle_alpha   90.00
_cell.angle_beta   90.00
_cell.angle_gamma   90.00
#
_symmetry.space_group_name_H-M   'P 1'
#
loop_
_entity.id
_entity.type
_entity.pdbx_description
1 polymer ?
#
loop_
_entity_poly.entity_id
_entity_poly.type
_entity_poly.pdbx_seq_one_letter_code
_entity_poly.pdbx_strand_id
1 'polypeptide(L)' 'MDYKKLADMLFPNITKPVSYYEDTVFPKRNLSAGAKVTRLAPSPTGFIHLGNLYGAFVDERLAHQSNGVLFFA' A
#
# COMPACT_ATOMS: atom_id res chain seq x y z
N MET A 1 -5.14 -16.64 -29.32
CA MET A 1 -4.69 -17.04 -27.97
C MET A 1 -5.90 -16.98 -27.07
N ASP A 2 -6.23 -18.06 -26.37
CA ASP A 2 -7.42 -18.10 -25.50
C ASP A 2 -7.03 -17.66 -24.09
N TYR A 3 -7.27 -16.38 -23.79
CA TYR A 3 -6.94 -15.79 -22.49
C TYR A 3 -7.82 -16.30 -21.35
N LYS A 4 -9.02 -16.82 -21.65
CA LYS A 4 -9.91 -17.38 -20.63
C LYS A 4 -9.37 -18.71 -20.14
N LYS A 5 -9.00 -19.58 -21.08
CA LYS A 5 -8.32 -20.85 -20.77
C LYS A 5 -7.01 -20.65 -20.01
N LEU A 6 -6.22 -19.63 -20.36
CA LEU A 6 -4.98 -19.30 -19.64
C LEU A 6 -5.27 -18.80 -18.21
N ALA A 7 -6.27 -17.94 -18.03
CA ALA A 7 -6.66 -17.43 -16.72
C ALA A 7 -7.16 -18.56 -15.80
N ASP A 8 -7.97 -19.48 -16.33
CA ASP A 8 -8.49 -20.65 -15.59
C ASP A 8 -7.35 -21.58 -15.13
N MET A 9 -6.27 -21.69 -15.92
CA MET A 9 -5.08 -22.47 -15.54
C MET A 9 -4.19 -21.78 -14.50
N LEU A 10 -4.02 -20.45 -14.60
CA LEU A 10 -3.16 -19.68 -13.69
C LEU A 10 -3.81 -19.47 -12.32
N PHE A 11 -5.13 -19.33 -12.29
CA PHE A 11 -5.88 -18.96 -11.10
C PHE A 11 -7.07 -19.89 -10.81
N PRO A 12 -6.85 -21.21 -10.69
CA PRO A 12 -7.93 -22.19 -10.58
C PRO A 12 -8.79 -22.04 -9.31
N ASN A 13 -8.26 -21.34 -8.29
CA ASN A 13 -8.90 -21.20 -6.98
C ASN A 13 -9.49 -19.80 -6.72
N ILE A 14 -9.58 -18.94 -7.75
CA ILE A 14 -10.28 -17.66 -7.61
C ILE A 14 -11.78 -17.92 -7.54
N THR A 15 -12.34 -17.76 -6.34
CA THR A 15 -13.76 -17.96 -6.04
C THR A 15 -14.53 -16.65 -5.83
N LYS A 16 -13.80 -15.53 -5.78
CA LYS A 16 -14.35 -14.22 -5.46
C LYS A 16 -14.42 -13.35 -6.70
N PRO A 17 -15.53 -12.64 -6.93
CA PRO A 17 -15.59 -11.62 -7.98
C PRO A 17 -14.70 -10.44 -7.60
N VAL A 18 -14.35 -9.62 -8.60
CA VAL A 18 -13.56 -8.39 -8.40
C VAL A 18 -14.18 -7.48 -7.33
N SER A 19 -15.51 -7.33 -7.34
CA SER A 19 -16.24 -6.50 -6.37
C SER A 19 -16.02 -6.91 -4.91
N TYR A 20 -15.79 -8.19 -4.61
CA TYR A 20 -15.48 -8.61 -3.24
C TYR A 20 -14.20 -7.92 -2.74
N TYR A 21 -13.18 -7.83 -3.59
CA TYR A 21 -11.93 -7.19 -3.21
C TYR A 21 -12.05 -5.67 -3.14
N GLU A 22 -12.76 -5.05 -4.07
CA GLU A 22 -12.93 -3.59 -4.11
C GLU A 22 -13.84 -3.07 -2.99
N ASP A 23 -14.92 -3.79 -2.67
CA ASP A 23 -15.93 -3.31 -1.73
C ASP A 23 -15.69 -3.80 -0.31
N THR A 24 -15.18 -5.03 -0.14
CA THR A 24 -15.07 -5.68 1.17
C THR A 24 -13.64 -5.69 1.71
N VAL A 25 -12.66 -6.08 0.89
CA VAL A 25 -11.27 -6.24 1.36
C VAL A 25 -10.52 -4.92 1.33
N PHE A 26 -10.71 -4.11 0.28
CA PHE A 26 -10.02 -2.86 0.03
C PHE A 26 -11.00 -1.72 -0.27
N PRO A 27 -11.91 -1.38 0.67
CA PRO A 27 -12.89 -0.32 0.47
C PRO A 27 -12.21 1.02 0.18
N LYS A 28 -12.96 1.95 -0.43
CA LYS A 28 -12.48 3.30 -0.70
C LYS A 28 -11.87 3.93 0.55
N ARG A 29 -10.68 4.51 0.38
CA ARG A 29 -9.96 5.17 1.48
C ARG A 29 -10.73 6.42 1.93
N ASN A 30 -10.93 6.54 3.24
CA ASN A 30 -11.50 7.74 3.84
C ASN A 30 -10.43 8.82 4.02
N LEU A 31 -9.93 9.36 2.90
CA LEU A 31 -8.89 10.40 2.87
C LEU A 31 -9.32 11.56 1.97
N SER A 32 -8.89 12.77 2.31
CA SER A 32 -9.09 13.94 1.47
C SER A 32 -8.34 13.82 0.14
N ALA A 33 -8.84 14.50 -0.88
CA ALA A 33 -8.13 14.61 -2.14
C ALA A 33 -6.75 15.26 -1.91
N GLY A 34 -5.69 14.63 -2.43
CA GLY A 34 -4.31 15.09 -2.27
C GLY A 34 -3.61 14.65 -0.97
N ALA A 35 -4.30 13.95 -0.07
CA ALA A 35 -3.68 13.33 1.09
C ALA A 35 -2.57 12.36 0.67
N LYS A 36 -1.38 12.51 1.26
CA LYS A 36 -0.22 11.68 0.96
C LYS A 36 -0.13 10.52 1.95
N VAL A 37 -0.11 9.30 1.42
CA VAL A 37 0.15 8.08 2.20
C VAL A 37 1.62 7.71 2.05
N THR A 38 2.39 7.80 3.12
CA THR A 38 3.83 7.53 3.15
C THR A 38 4.15 6.35 4.07
N ARG A 39 5.35 5.77 3.98
CA ARG A 39 5.78 4.73 4.93
C ARG A 39 7.27 4.75 5.22
N LEU A 40 7.58 4.51 6.49
CA LEU A 40 8.91 4.14 6.96
C LEU A 40 9.01 2.61 7.04
N ALA A 41 9.86 2.01 6.21
CA ALA A 41 10.04 0.55 6.12
C ALA A 41 11.54 0.17 6.05
N PRO A 42 12.29 0.33 7.16
CA PRO A 42 13.70 -0.04 7.22
C PRO A 42 13.87 -1.57 7.18
N SER A 43 15.02 -2.05 6.73
CA SER A 43 15.34 -3.49 6.88
C SER A 43 15.40 -3.85 8.37
N PRO A 44 14.76 -4.94 8.83
CA PRO A 44 14.82 -5.38 10.22
C PRO A 44 16.17 -6.01 10.58
N THR A 45 17.10 -6.12 9.63
CA THR A 45 18.41 -6.77 9.81
C THR A 45 19.49 -5.84 10.37
N GLY A 46 19.18 -4.58 10.69
CA GLY A 46 20.16 -3.60 11.15
C GLY A 46 19.53 -2.45 11.92
N PHE A 47 20.38 -1.60 12.49
CA PHE A 47 19.95 -0.41 13.23
C PHE A 47 19.66 0.78 12.29
N ILE A 48 18.72 1.62 12.71
CA ILE A 48 18.46 2.91 12.07
C ILE A 48 19.71 3.80 12.17
N HIS A 49 20.15 4.34 11.03
CA HIS A 49 21.18 5.36 10.98
C HIS A 49 20.60 6.71 10.54
N LEU A 50 21.40 7.78 10.64
CA LEU A 50 20.96 9.16 10.36
C LEU A 50 20.34 9.32 8.97
N GLY A 51 20.89 8.62 7.97
CA GLY A 51 20.31 8.57 6.62
C GLY A 51 18.87 8.03 6.57
N ASN A 52 18.54 6.97 7.31
CA ASN A 52 17.16 6.48 7.37
C ASN A 52 16.25 7.48 8.09
N LEU A 53 16.76 8.12 9.14
CA LEU A 53 16.00 9.09 9.93
C LEU A 53 15.62 10.32 9.10
N TYR A 54 16.50 10.79 8.22
CA TYR A 54 16.17 11.89 7.31
C TYR A 54 15.00 11.54 6.39
N GLY A 55 15.03 10.36 5.75
CA GLY A 55 13.93 9.89 4.90
C GLY A 55 12.62 9.73 5.69
N ALA A 56 12.69 9.16 6.90
CA ALA A 56 11.56 9.04 7.81
C ALA A 56 10.89 10.40 8.10
N PHE A 57 11.69 11.44 8.36
CA PHE A 57 11.15 12.78 8.61
C PHE A 57 10.50 13.38 7.37
N VAL A 58 11.08 13.21 6.18
CA VAL A 58 10.43 13.68 4.95
C VAL A 58 9.07 13.01 4.76
N ASP A 59 9.00 11.70 4.93
CA ASP A 59 7.75 10.93 4.83
C ASP A 59 6.71 11.36 5.86
N GLU A 60 7.11 11.59 7.11
CA GLU A 60 6.24 12.09 8.18
C GLU A 60 5.71 13.48 7.84
N ARG A 61 6.58 14.42 7.44
CA ARG A 61 6.18 15.80 7.15
C ARG A 61 5.23 15.88 5.96
N LEU A 62 5.48 15.09 4.91
CA LEU A 62 4.60 15.05 3.75
C LEU A 62 3.21 14.48 4.09
N ALA A 63 3.14 13.40 4.87
CA ALA A 63 1.86 12.87 5.33
C ALA A 63 1.14 13.89 6.20
N HIS A 64 1.82 14.47 7.19
CA HIS A 64 1.24 15.45 8.11
C HIS A 64 0.70 16.68 7.37
N GLN A 65 1.51 17.31 6.53
CA GLN A 65 1.13 18.55 5.82
C GLN A 65 -0.04 18.37 4.84
N SER A 66 -0.29 17.15 4.38
CA SER A 66 -1.37 16.84 3.44
C SER A 66 -2.62 16.26 4.10
N ASN A 67 -2.68 16.21 5.44
CA ASN A 67 -3.69 15.45 6.19
C ASN A 67 -3.77 13.98 5.75
N GLY A 68 -2.62 13.42 5.39
CA GLY A 68 -2.43 12.02 5.03
C GLY A 68 -2.02 11.15 6.22
N VAL A 69 -1.44 9.99 5.92
CA VAL A 69 -1.11 8.96 6.93
C VAL A 69 0.29 8.42 6.69
N LEU A 70 1.07 8.29 7.77
CA LEU A 70 2.36 7.60 7.80
C LEU A 70 2.17 6.19 8.35
N PHE A 71 2.72 5.20 7.67
CA PHE A 71 2.80 3.81 8.14
C PHE A 71 4.21 3.42 8.58
N PHE A 72 4.29 2.51 9.54
CA PHE A 72 5.51 1.82 9.94
C PHE A 72 5.38 0.35 9.52
N ALA A 73 6.38 -0.16 8.79
CA ALA A 73 6.39 -1.53 8.27
C ALA A 73 7.71 -2.24 8.59
#